data_AF-A0A9X5X545-F1
#
_entry.id   AF-A0A9X5X545-F1
#
_cell.length_a   1.000
_cell.length_b   1.000
_cell.length_c   1.000
_cell.angle_alpha   90.00
_cell.angle_beta   90.00
_cell.angle_gamma   90.00
#
_symmetry.space_group_name_H-M   'P 1'
#
loop_
_entity.id
_entity.type
_entity.pdbx_description
1 polymer ?
#
loop_
_entity_poly.entity_id
_entity_poly.type
_entity_poly.pdbx_seq_one_letter_code
_entity_poly.pdbx_strand_id
1 'polypeptide(L)'
;MSWATSDSVTEFVQNLRELRLRAGQPSMRRLQQLGGQTTVPSGDVVDALPRSTISTILRGSKLPRAEFVSAFVTACLVHGNHPPDKVAETTQRWLARWRTLYAAEAAEGEVGETTD
;
A
#
# COMPACT_ATOMS: atom_id res chain seq x y z
N MET A 1 20.26 9.31 -9.18
CA MET A 1 19.51 8.58 -8.15
C MET A 1 19.30 7.16 -8.64
N SER A 2 20.09 6.23 -8.11
CA SER A 2 20.04 4.81 -8.48
C SER A 2 18.79 4.19 -7.84
N TRP A 3 17.81 3.82 -8.66
CA TRP A 3 16.72 2.95 -8.24
C TRP A 3 17.29 1.53 -8.21
N ALA A 4 18.01 1.18 -7.14
CA ALA A 4 18.53 -0.17 -7.03
C ALA A 4 17.35 -1.16 -7.01
N THR A 5 17.44 -2.14 -7.90
CA THR A 5 16.44 -3.11 -8.34
C THR A 5 16.14 -4.18 -7.28
N SER A 6 15.85 -3.77 -6.06
CA SER A 6 15.48 -4.67 -4.96
C SER A 6 14.00 -4.50 -4.64
N ASP A 7 13.13 -5.02 -5.51
CA ASP A 7 11.69 -5.11 -5.26
C ASP A 7 11.39 -6.11 -4.14
N SER A 8 11.78 -5.79 -2.91
CA SER A 8 11.40 -6.56 -1.73
C SER A 8 10.20 -5.92 -1.05
N VAL A 9 9.39 -6.73 -0.37
CA VAL A 9 8.26 -6.27 0.44
C VAL A 9 8.68 -5.20 1.45
N THR A 10 9.86 -5.36 2.06
CA THR A 10 10.41 -4.40 3.02
C THR A 10 10.69 -3.05 2.36
N GLU A 11 11.32 -3.02 1.19
CA GLU A 11 11.55 -1.77 0.45
C GLU A 11 10.25 -1.12 0.00
N PHE A 12 9.25 -1.92 -0.40
CA PHE A 12 7.93 -1.40 -0.74
C PHE A 12 7.28 -0.67 0.44
N VAL A 13 7.32 -1.27 1.64
CA VAL A 13 6.80 -0.64 2.88
C VAL A 13 7.59 0.61 3.24
N GLN A 14 8.91 0.61 3.07
CA GLN A 14 9.73 1.81 3.29
C GLN A 14 9.36 2.93 2.32
N ASN A 15 9.18 2.62 1.05
CA ASN A 15 8.72 3.59 0.05
C ASN A 15 7.35 4.18 0.42
N LEU A 16 6.42 3.39 0.99
CA LEU A 16 5.13 3.91 1.49
C LEU A 16 5.32 4.90 2.65
N ARG A 17 6.26 4.62 3.56
CA ARG A 17 6.61 5.56 4.65
C ARG A 17 7.19 6.86 4.08
N GLU A 18 8.07 6.78 3.08
CA GLU A 18 8.63 7.96 2.42
C GLU A 18 7.56 8.78 1.69
N LEU A 19 6.65 8.14 0.96
CA LEU A 19 5.53 8.82 0.31
C LEU A 19 4.74 9.65 1.32
N ARG A 20 4.43 9.06 2.47
CA ARG A 20 3.74 9.75 3.55
C ARG A 20 4.52 10.96 4.06
N LEU A 21 5.84 10.84 4.24
CA LEU A 21 6.67 11.95 4.69
C LEU A 21 6.67 13.09 3.66
N ARG A 22 6.84 12.77 2.37
CA ARG A 22 6.81 13.74 1.26
C ARG A 22 5.45 14.42 1.11
N ALA A 23 4.37 13.70 1.42
CA ALA A 23 3.02 14.24 1.42
C ALA A 23 2.69 15.17 2.61
N GLY A 24 3.66 15.49 3.48
CA GLY A 24 3.44 16.33 4.66
C GLY A 24 3.07 15.57 5.93
N GLN A 25 3.35 14.27 5.97
CA GLN A 25 3.13 13.39 7.13
C GLN A 25 1.68 13.42 7.67
N PRO A 26 0.67 13.10 6.84
CA PRO A 26 -0.72 13.08 7.28
C PRO A 26 -0.88 12.21 8.53
N SER A 27 -1.66 12.68 9.49
CA SER A 27 -1.95 11.91 10.71
C SER A 27 -2.74 10.64 10.38
N MET A 28 -2.65 9.61 11.23
CA MET A 28 -3.40 8.36 11.02
C MET A 28 -4.91 8.59 10.95
N ARG A 29 -5.42 9.56 11.73
CA ARG A 29 -6.83 9.97 11.72
C ARG A 29 -7.20 10.64 10.39
N ARG A 30 -6.30 11.47 9.84
CA ARG A 30 -6.52 12.12 8.54
C ARG A 30 -6.53 11.10 7.39
N LEU A 31 -5.63 10.12 7.44
CA LEU A 31 -5.61 9.01 6.48
C LEU A 31 -6.91 8.20 6.53
N GLN A 32 -7.39 7.85 7.72
CA GLN A 32 -8.67 7.15 7.89
C GLN A 32 -9.84 7.92 7.27
N GLN A 33 -9.92 9.24 7.52
CA GLN A 33 -10.96 10.09 6.95
C GLN A 33 -10.89 10.18 5.42
N LEU A 34 -9.69 10.26 4.85
CA LEU A 34 -9.49 10.37 3.41
C LEU A 34 -9.64 9.04 2.67
N GLY A 35 -9.30 7.93 3.31
CA GLY A 35 -9.46 6.59 2.76
C GLY A 35 -10.89 6.10 2.74
N GLY A 36 -11.77 6.67 3.57
CA GLY A 36 -13.17 6.32 3.63
C GLY A 36 -13.40 4.88 4.08
N GLN A 37 -14.49 4.29 3.60
CA GLN A 37 -14.91 2.92 3.92
C GLN A 37 -14.86 2.04 2.67
N THR A 38 -14.56 0.77 2.86
CA THR A 38 -14.55 -0.26 1.81
C THR A 38 -15.34 -1.47 2.28
N THR A 39 -15.91 -2.22 1.33
CA THR A 39 -16.61 -3.46 1.63
C THR A 39 -15.63 -4.62 1.50
N VAL A 40 -15.41 -5.37 2.57
CA VAL A 40 -14.56 -6.56 2.54
C VAL A 40 -15.33 -7.75 1.93
N PRO A 41 -14.65 -8.82 1.48
CA PRO A 41 -15.31 -10.00 0.90
C PRO A 41 -16.34 -10.67 1.81
N SER A 42 -16.27 -10.43 3.13
CA SER A 42 -17.26 -10.85 4.14
C SER A 42 -18.63 -10.16 3.98
N GLY A 43 -18.70 -9.07 3.20
CA GLY A 43 -19.87 -8.20 3.08
C GLY A 43 -19.87 -7.04 4.08
N ASP A 44 -18.95 -7.02 5.03
CA ASP A 44 -18.85 -5.96 6.03
C ASP A 44 -18.27 -4.66 5.44
N VAL A 45 -18.87 -3.53 5.81
CA VAL A 45 -18.33 -2.20 5.52
C VAL A 45 -17.36 -1.83 6.63
N VAL A 46 -16.08 -1.77 6.29
CA VAL A 46 -15.00 -1.42 7.23
C VAL A 46 -14.28 -0.18 6.75
N ASP A 47 -13.57 0.50 7.66
CA ASP A 47 -12.67 1.56 7.23
C ASP A 47 -11.62 0.99 6.26
N ALA A 48 -11.42 1.65 5.12
CA ALA A 48 -10.40 1.24 4.16
C ALA A 48 -8.99 1.36 4.75
N LEU A 49 -8.83 2.31 5.69
CA LEU A 49 -7.59 2.56 6.41
C LEU A 49 -7.83 2.62 7.94
N PRO A 50 -8.07 1.48 8.60
CA PRO A 50 -8.19 1.45 10.06
C PRO A 50 -6.86 1.84 10.69
N ARG A 51 -6.87 2.69 11.71
CA ARG A 51 -5.64 3.20 12.36
C ARG A 51 -4.73 2.08 12.86
N SER A 52 -5.31 1.02 13.43
CA SER A 52 -4.59 -0.17 13.89
C SER A 52 -3.87 -0.86 12.74
N THR A 53 -4.56 -1.05 11.61
CA THR A 53 -4.03 -1.66 10.39
C THR A 53 -2.91 -0.85 9.76
N ILE A 54 -3.07 0.48 9.64
CA ILE A 54 -1.98 1.35 9.14
C ILE A 54 -0.74 1.20 10.02
N SER A 55 -0.92 1.21 11.33
CA SER A 55 0.15 1.08 12.32
C SER A 55 0.87 -0.27 12.20
N THR A 56 0.12 -1.36 12.05
CA THR A 56 0.65 -2.71 11.90
C THR A 56 1.39 -2.89 10.57
N ILE A 57 0.80 -2.46 9.46
CA ILE A 57 1.42 -2.57 8.12
C ILE A 57 2.69 -1.72 8.07
N LEU A 58 2.62 -0.47 8.55
CA LEU A 58 3.80 0.39 8.54
C LEU A 58 4.88 -0.09 9.50
N ARG A 59 4.64 -0.99 10.46
CA ARG A 59 5.71 -1.63 11.27
C ARG A 59 6.11 -3.01 10.78
N GLY A 60 5.23 -3.68 10.04
CA GLY A 60 5.43 -5.03 9.58
C GLY A 60 6.35 -5.12 8.36
N SER A 61 6.70 -6.36 8.04
CA SER A 61 7.46 -6.77 6.86
C SER A 61 6.61 -7.54 5.85
N LYS A 62 5.27 -7.56 6.03
CA LYS A 62 4.33 -8.29 5.16
C LYS A 62 3.75 -7.37 4.10
N LEU A 63 3.49 -7.95 2.91
CA LEU A 63 2.91 -7.23 1.80
C LEU A 63 1.45 -6.86 2.14
N PRO A 64 1.09 -5.56 2.15
CA PRO A 64 -0.28 -5.15 2.40
C PRO A 64 -1.21 -5.57 1.25
N ARG A 65 -2.52 -5.55 1.48
CA ARG A 65 -3.51 -5.81 0.42
C ARG A 65 -3.55 -4.66 -0.60
N ALA A 66 -3.88 -4.95 -1.85
CA ALA A 66 -4.00 -3.96 -2.93
C ALA A 66 -4.92 -2.79 -2.56
N GLU A 67 -6.08 -3.07 -1.95
CA GLU A 67 -7.04 -2.05 -1.50
C GLU A 67 -6.42 -1.08 -0.50
N PHE A 68 -5.64 -1.59 0.45
CA PHE A 68 -4.93 -0.75 1.43
C PHE A 68 -3.91 0.14 0.74
N VAL A 69 -3.12 -0.40 -0.20
CA VAL A 69 -2.13 0.37 -0.96
C VAL A 69 -2.82 1.49 -1.72
N SER A 70 -3.89 1.17 -2.45
CA SER A 70 -4.67 2.13 -3.23
C SER A 70 -5.19 3.28 -2.35
N ALA A 71 -5.88 2.95 -1.25
CA ALA A 71 -6.45 3.93 -0.35
C ALA A 71 -5.37 4.78 0.34
N PHE A 72 -4.26 4.16 0.77
CA PHE A 72 -3.17 4.86 1.46
C PHE A 72 -2.44 5.86 0.55
N VAL A 73 -2.10 5.43 -0.67
CA VAL A 73 -1.44 6.29 -1.67
C VAL A 73 -2.36 7.44 -2.06
N THR A 74 -3.63 7.14 -2.34
CA THR A 74 -4.66 8.14 -2.65
C THR A 74 -4.77 9.17 -1.54
N ALA A 75 -4.93 8.74 -0.29
CA ALA A 75 -5.03 9.62 0.87
C ALA A 75 -3.79 10.51 1.07
N CYS A 76 -2.58 9.97 0.83
CA CYS A 76 -1.36 10.77 0.89
C CYS A 76 -1.33 11.84 -0.21
N LEU A 77 -1.65 11.49 -1.45
CA LEU A 77 -1.60 12.42 -2.57
C LEU A 77 -2.69 13.51 -2.49
N VAL A 78 -3.91 13.13 -2.05
CA VAL A 78 -4.98 14.10 -1.79
C VAL A 78 -4.57 15.05 -0.66
N HIS A 79 -3.90 14.57 0.39
CA HIS A 79 -3.39 15.45 1.44
C HIS A 79 -2.30 16.40 0.94
N GLY A 80 -1.43 15.92 0.05
CA GLY A 80 -0.43 16.74 -0.65
C GLY A 80 -1.00 17.71 -1.69
N ASN A 81 -2.33 17.81 -1.79
CA ASN A 81 -3.05 18.69 -2.73
C ASN A 81 -2.72 18.42 -4.20
N HIS A 82 -2.42 17.17 -4.55
CA HIS A 82 -2.21 16.75 -5.93
C HIS A 82 -3.54 16.71 -6.72
N PRO A 83 -3.51 17.02 -8.03
CA PRO A 83 -4.71 16.97 -8.85
C PRO A 83 -5.20 15.52 -9.03
N PRO A 84 -6.53 15.28 -9.16
CA PRO A 84 -7.12 13.94 -9.23
C PRO A 84 -6.48 13.03 -10.30
N ASP A 85 -6.15 13.57 -11.46
CA ASP A 85 -5.52 12.80 -12.55
C ASP A 85 -4.14 12.26 -12.13
N LYS A 86 -3.36 13.07 -11.41
CA LYS A 86 -2.05 12.64 -10.88
C LYS A 86 -2.19 11.68 -9.71
N VAL A 87 -3.26 11.81 -8.92
CA VAL A 87 -3.60 10.85 -7.87
C VAL A 87 -3.87 9.48 -8.50
N ALA A 88 -4.74 9.42 -9.52
CA ALA A 88 -5.08 8.19 -10.22
C ALA A 88 -3.86 7.56 -10.91
N GLU A 89 -3.10 8.34 -11.68
CA GLU A 89 -1.90 7.88 -12.39
C GLU A 89 -0.87 7.29 -11.41
N THR A 90 -0.57 8.02 -10.33
CA THR A 90 0.42 7.58 -9.33
C THR A 90 -0.07 6.33 -8.61
N THR A 91 -1.35 6.30 -8.20
CA THR A 91 -1.94 5.13 -7.52
C THR A 91 -1.87 3.89 -8.40
N GLN A 92 -2.16 4.00 -9.69
CA GLN A 92 -2.02 2.89 -10.64
C GLN A 92 -0.58 2.39 -10.75
N ARG A 93 0.42 3.28 -10.78
CA ARG A 93 1.85 2.89 -10.77
C ARG A 93 2.22 2.12 -9.51
N TRP A 94 1.72 2.55 -8.34
CA TRP A 94 1.92 1.84 -7.08
C TRP A 94 1.29 0.45 -7.09
N LEU A 95 0.08 0.31 -7.63
CA LEU A 95 -0.60 -0.97 -7.75
C LEU A 95 0.10 -1.90 -8.75
N ALA A 96 0.64 -1.37 -9.84
CA ALA A 96 1.43 -2.17 -10.79
C ALA A 96 2.67 -2.76 -10.11
N ARG A 97 3.41 -1.96 -9.33
CA ARG A 97 4.55 -2.43 -8.55
C ARG A 97 4.14 -3.47 -7.50
N TRP A 98 3.02 -3.24 -6.81
CA TRP A 98 2.46 -4.21 -5.86
C TRP A 98 2.14 -5.56 -6.51
N ARG A 99 1.59 -5.56 -7.74
CA ARG A 99 1.28 -6.80 -8.47
C ARG A 99 2.54 -7.60 -8.79
N THR A 100 3.62 -6.93 -9.18
CA THR A 100 4.92 -7.60 -9.42
C THR A 100 5.42 -8.29 -8.16
N LEU A 101 5.37 -7.60 -7.00
CA LEU A 101 5.77 -8.17 -5.71
C LEU A 101 4.87 -9.33 -5.29
N TYR A 102 3.56 -9.17 -5.45
CA TYR A 102 2.60 -10.22 -5.11
C TYR A 102 2.79 -11.47 -5.97
N ALA A 103 3.04 -11.30 -7.27
CA ALA A 103 3.34 -12.40 -8.18
C ALA A 103 4.67 -13.08 -7.85
N ALA A 104 5.70 -12.33 -7.44
CA ALA A 104 6.97 -12.89 -6.99
C ALA A 104 6.81 -13.72 -5.71
N GLU A 105 6.11 -13.20 -4.69
CA GLU A 105 5.83 -13.94 -3.45
C GLU A 105 4.96 -15.18 -3.69
N ALA A 106 4.01 -15.10 -4.62
CA ALA A 106 3.20 -16.26 -5.01
C ALA A 106 4.06 -17.33 -5.70
N ALA A 107 4.93 -16.93 -6.63
CA ALA A 107 5.84 -17.85 -7.31
C ALA A 107 6.85 -18.50 -6.34
N GLU A 108 7.34 -17.76 -5.33
CA GLU A 108 8.23 -18.31 -4.29
C GLU A 108 7.50 -19.26 -3.33
N GLY A 109 6.21 -19.01 -3.05
CA GLY A 109 5.37 -19.88 -2.23
C GLY A 109 5.00 -21.21 -2.89
N GLU A 110 4.95 -21.26 -4.22
CA GLU A 110 4.65 -22.48 -5.00
C GLU A 110 5.83 -23.46 -5.11
N VAL A 111 7.06 -23.02 -4.81
CA VAL A 111 8.28 -23.87 -4.86
C VAL A 111 8.46 -24.70 -3.57
N GLY A 112 7.57 -24.55 -2.58
CA GLY A 112 7.61 -25.27 -1.30
C GLY A 112 6.91 -26.64 -1.26
N GLU A 113 6.16 -27.04 -2.29
CA GLU A 113 5.41 -28.32 -2.31
C GLU A 113 5.93 -29.25 -3.43
N THR A 114 7.20 -29.67 -3.32
CA THR A 114 7.67 -30.92 -3.93
C THR A 114 8.90 -31.38 -3.15
N THR A 115 8.73 -32.28 -2.18
CA THR A 115 9.73 -33.28 -1.80
C THR A 115 9.02 -34.41 -1.04
N ASP A 116 8.85 -35.52 -1.79
CA ASP A 116 8.85 -36.95 -1.41
C ASP A 116 8.16 -37.41 -0.10
#